data_AF-A0A6J1DUG4-F1
#
_entry.id   AF-A0A6J1DUG4-F1
#
_cell.length_a   1.000
_cell.length_b   1.000
_cell.length_c   1.000
_cell.angle_alpha   90.00
_cell.angle_beta   90.00
_cell.angle_gamma   90.00
#
_symmetry.space_group_name_H-M   'P 1'
#
loop_
_entity.id
_entity.type
_entity.pdbx_description
1 polymer ?
#
loop_
_entity_poly.entity_id
_entity_poly.type
_entity_poly.pdbx_seq_one_letter_code
_entity_poly.pdbx_strand_id
1 'polypeptide(L)'
;MSLSECKVMGLKSHDCHVLMQQLVPVALKGLLLKGPRHAVNRLCLYFKRLCQRVLVREVLLELETDVVDILSLLERYFPPSFFDVMIHLVIHLVREARICGPVQFHWMYPSERMHMNELMVSDRRLIKDSSLLWKIHSEQFPSWLKAKIELDSFSTNYFDLLKWLANGPRKIAMSYTGYIINGQRFHIKSMERSTQNSGVSIDATTLCRSSAKDRAQVVNIVAYYGVLQEVILLDYYVHQLPIFKCD
;
A
#
# COMPACT_ATOMS: atom_id res chain seq x y z
N MET A 1 -9.55 -18.03 14.04
CA MET A 1 -10.77 -17.23 13.83
C MET A 1 -11.39 -16.99 15.20
N SER A 2 -11.11 -15.86 15.84
CA SER A 2 -11.77 -15.50 17.11
C SER A 2 -13.01 -14.68 16.73
N LEU A 3 -14.19 -15.30 16.90
CA LEU A 3 -15.48 -14.69 16.57
C LEU A 3 -15.89 -13.60 17.56
N SER A 4 -15.17 -13.46 18.69
CA SER A 4 -15.51 -12.52 19.76
C SER A 4 -15.12 -11.07 19.46
N GLU A 5 -14.25 -10.81 18.48
CA GLU A 5 -13.78 -9.45 18.14
C GLU A 5 -14.18 -8.96 16.74
N CYS A 6 -14.95 -9.73 15.96
CA CYS A 6 -15.24 -9.43 14.55
C CYS A 6 -13.99 -9.06 13.70
N LYS A 7 -12.79 -9.48 14.15
CA LYS A 7 -11.52 -9.22 13.47
C LYS A 7 -11.06 -10.48 12.76
N VAL A 8 -10.93 -10.38 11.44
CA VAL A 8 -10.30 -11.43 10.64
C VAL A 8 -8.80 -11.13 10.63
N MET A 9 -8.04 -11.82 11.49
CA MET A 9 -6.59 -11.67 11.61
C MET A 9 -5.86 -12.90 11.05
N GLY A 10 -4.61 -12.69 10.63
CA GLY A 10 -3.73 -13.77 10.14
C GLY A 10 -3.96 -14.17 8.69
N LEU A 11 -4.69 -13.37 7.92
CA LEU A 11 -4.83 -13.57 6.48
C LEU A 11 -3.59 -13.04 5.75
N LYS A 12 -3.12 -13.79 4.76
CA LYS A 12 -2.09 -13.30 3.84
C LYS A 12 -2.76 -12.41 2.78
N SER A 13 -1.98 -11.56 2.12
CA SER A 13 -2.47 -10.62 1.09
C SER A 13 -3.33 -11.31 0.01
N HIS A 14 -2.98 -12.55 -0.35
CA HIS A 14 -3.77 -13.37 -1.26
C HIS A 14 -5.13 -13.77 -0.76
N ASP A 15 -5.23 -14.15 0.51
CA ASP A 15 -6.50 -14.56 1.08
C ASP A 15 -7.45 -13.35 1.10
N CYS A 16 -6.90 -12.15 1.36
CA CYS A 16 -7.63 -10.89 1.20
C CYS A 16 -8.07 -10.64 -0.25
N HIS A 17 -7.22 -10.89 -1.26
CA HIS A 17 -7.61 -10.75 -2.67
C HIS A 17 -8.72 -11.72 -3.08
N VAL A 18 -8.63 -12.99 -2.67
CA VAL A 18 -9.67 -14.01 -2.93
C VAL A 18 -10.98 -13.62 -2.23
N LEU A 19 -10.89 -13.13 -0.99
CA LEU A 19 -12.06 -12.62 -0.26
C LEU A 19 -12.72 -11.48 -1.02
N MET A 20 -11.95 -10.46 -1.42
CA MET A 20 -12.46 -9.30 -2.16
C MET A 20 -13.10 -9.68 -3.50
N GLN A 21 -12.54 -10.65 -4.22
CA GLN A 21 -13.04 -11.01 -5.55
C GLN A 21 -14.25 -11.96 -5.53
N GLN A 22 -14.31 -12.88 -4.57
CA GLN A 22 -15.24 -14.00 -4.63
C GLN A 22 -16.20 -14.09 -3.46
N LEU A 23 -15.73 -13.80 -2.24
CA LEU A 23 -16.47 -14.10 -1.02
C LEU A 23 -17.22 -12.87 -0.49
N VAL A 24 -16.63 -11.67 -0.62
CA VAL A 24 -17.23 -10.40 -0.17
C VAL A 24 -18.56 -10.10 -0.89
N PRO A 25 -18.69 -10.24 -2.23
CA PRO A 25 -19.97 -10.04 -2.92
C PRO A 25 -21.09 -10.98 -2.45
N VAL A 26 -20.72 -12.21 -2.08
CA VAL A 26 -21.65 -13.25 -1.63
C VAL A 26 -22.04 -13.03 -0.18
N ALA A 27 -21.05 -12.78 0.69
CA ALA A 27 -21.25 -12.55 2.11
C ALA A 27 -22.09 -11.30 2.39
N LEU A 28 -21.91 -10.23 1.62
CA LEU A 28 -22.63 -8.97 1.81
C LEU A 28 -24.02 -8.95 1.18
N LYS A 29 -24.41 -10.00 0.43
CA LYS A 29 -25.66 -10.03 -0.34
C LYS A 29 -26.91 -9.81 0.53
N GLY A 30 -26.89 -10.26 1.79
CA GLY A 30 -27.98 -10.10 2.76
C GLY A 30 -27.70 -9.10 3.89
N LEU A 31 -26.50 -8.52 3.97
CA LEU A 31 -26.09 -7.67 5.10
C LEU A 31 -26.18 -6.17 4.78
N LEU A 32 -26.04 -5.79 3.51
CA LEU A 32 -26.04 -4.38 3.09
C LEU A 32 -27.33 -3.99 2.36
N LEU A 33 -27.75 -2.74 2.56
CA LEU A 33 -28.81 -2.10 1.78
C LEU A 33 -28.44 -2.05 0.29
N LYS A 34 -29.44 -1.93 -0.59
CA LYS A 34 -29.25 -2.03 -2.05
C LYS A 34 -28.14 -1.11 -2.60
N GLY A 35 -28.05 0.13 -2.11
CA GLY A 35 -27.04 1.12 -2.53
C GLY A 35 -25.60 0.74 -2.18
N PRO A 36 -25.23 0.66 -0.88
CA PRO A 36 -23.89 0.25 -0.46
C PRO A 36 -23.47 -1.11 -1.03
N ARG A 37 -24.41 -2.07 -1.12
CA ARG A 37 -24.16 -3.38 -1.75
C ARG A 37 -23.81 -3.26 -3.23
N HIS A 38 -24.46 -2.36 -3.97
CA HIS A 38 -24.14 -2.11 -5.37
C HIS A 38 -22.74 -1.53 -5.54
N ALA A 39 -22.36 -0.56 -4.70
CA ALA A 39 -21.03 0.03 -4.72
C ALA A 39 -19.92 -1.00 -4.44
N VAL A 40 -20.08 -1.82 -3.39
CA VAL A 40 -19.10 -2.89 -3.08
C VAL A 40 -19.04 -3.93 -4.19
N ASN A 41 -20.19 -4.34 -4.75
CA ASN A 41 -20.20 -5.29 -5.85
C ASN A 41 -19.49 -4.76 -7.10
N ARG A 42 -19.62 -3.47 -7.42
CA ARG A 42 -18.88 -2.85 -8.52
C ARG A 42 -17.38 -2.88 -8.26
N LEU A 43 -16.94 -2.54 -7.05
CA LEU A 43 -15.52 -2.63 -6.65
C LEU A 43 -14.97 -4.06 -6.77
N CYS A 44 -15.72 -5.06 -6.29
CA CYS A 44 -15.32 -6.46 -6.41
C CYS A 44 -15.24 -6.92 -7.87
N LEU A 45 -16.17 -6.48 -8.72
CA LEU A 45 -16.15 -6.78 -10.15
C LEU A 45 -14.97 -6.12 -10.87
N TYR A 46 -14.65 -4.87 -10.50
CA TYR A 46 -13.46 -4.16 -10.98
C TYR A 46 -12.19 -4.98 -10.69
N PHE A 47 -11.98 -5.40 -9.44
CA PHE A 47 -10.82 -6.25 -9.09
C PHE A 47 -10.83 -7.59 -9.82
N LYS A 48 -12.01 -8.20 -10.01
CA LYS A 48 -12.14 -9.46 -10.76
C LYS A 48 -11.74 -9.30 -12.22
N ARG A 49 -12.08 -8.17 -12.87
CA ARG A 49 -11.67 -7.85 -14.25
C ARG A 49 -10.18 -7.53 -14.34
N LEU A 50 -9.67 -6.71 -13.42
CA LEU A 50 -8.26 -6.32 -13.38
C LEU A 50 -7.32 -7.51 -13.14
N CYS A 51 -7.75 -8.50 -12.36
CA CYS A 51 -6.94 -9.69 -12.04
C CYS A 51 -7.10 -10.84 -13.05
N GLN A 52 -7.68 -10.59 -14.22
CA GLN A 52 -7.74 -11.59 -15.27
C GLN A 52 -6.33 -11.92 -15.79
N ARG A 53 -6.12 -13.18 -16.18
CA ARG A 53 -4.82 -13.65 -16.68
C ARG A 53 -4.36 -12.92 -17.94
N VAL A 54 -5.33 -12.50 -18.76
CA VAL A 54 -5.12 -11.79 -20.02
C VAL A 54 -5.88 -10.47 -19.91
N LEU A 55 -5.17 -9.35 -20.06
CA LEU A 55 -5.75 -8.01 -20.05
C LEU A 55 -5.61 -7.41 -21.44
N VAL A 56 -6.75 -7.04 -22.02
CA VAL A 56 -6.81 -6.36 -23.32
C VAL A 56 -6.87 -4.85 -23.08
N ARG A 57 -6.22 -4.06 -23.95
CA ARG A 57 -6.08 -2.62 -23.76
C ARG A 57 -7.43 -1.90 -23.67
N GLU A 58 -8.41 -2.31 -24.46
CA GLU A 58 -9.75 -1.73 -24.48
C GLU A 58 -10.44 -1.92 -23.12
N VAL A 59 -10.31 -3.11 -22.53
CA VAL A 59 -10.82 -3.42 -21.18
C VAL A 59 -10.15 -2.54 -20.12
N LEU A 60 -8.85 -2.26 -20.25
CA LEU A 60 -8.15 -1.37 -19.31
C LEU A 60 -8.64 0.08 -19.43
N LEU A 61 -8.91 0.58 -20.63
CA LEU A 61 -9.46 1.94 -20.81
C LEU A 61 -10.85 2.07 -20.18
N GLU A 62 -11.69 1.05 -20.29
CA GLU A 62 -12.98 0.99 -19.60
C GLU A 62 -12.82 0.94 -18.06
N LEU A 63 -11.83 0.19 -17.57
CA LEU A 63 -11.59 0.10 -16.12
C LEU A 63 -11.04 1.40 -15.53
N GLU A 64 -10.27 2.19 -16.29
CA GLU A 64 -9.78 3.51 -15.87
C GLU A 64 -10.93 4.50 -15.65
N THR A 65 -12.01 4.43 -16.43
CA THR A 65 -13.21 5.26 -16.20
C THR A 65 -14.10 4.67 -15.11
N ASP A 66 -14.30 3.35 -15.12
CA ASP A 66 -15.16 2.63 -14.17
C ASP A 66 -14.69 2.83 -12.72
N VAL A 67 -13.38 2.84 -12.46
CA VAL A 67 -12.84 3.02 -11.10
C VAL A 67 -13.19 4.38 -10.49
N VAL A 68 -13.26 5.44 -11.30
CA VAL A 68 -13.65 6.78 -10.82
C VAL A 68 -15.10 6.77 -10.36
N ASP A 69 -16.00 6.20 -11.17
CA ASP A 69 -17.41 6.04 -10.83
C ASP A 69 -17.60 5.16 -9.58
N ILE A 70 -16.80 4.10 -9.45
CA ILE A 70 -16.82 3.21 -8.29
C ILE A 70 -16.42 3.95 -7.02
N LEU A 71 -15.34 4.72 -7.05
CA LEU A 71 -14.90 5.51 -5.90
C LEU A 71 -15.98 6.54 -5.51
N SER A 72 -16.55 7.27 -6.47
CA SER A 72 -17.65 8.20 -6.20
C SER A 72 -18.90 7.52 -5.63
N LEU A 73 -19.23 6.31 -6.11
CA LEU A 73 -20.33 5.52 -5.55
C LEU A 73 -20.05 5.06 -4.12
N LEU A 74 -18.81 4.65 -3.83
CA LEU A 74 -18.41 4.29 -2.47
C LEU A 74 -18.48 5.52 -1.55
N GLU A 75 -18.02 6.69 -2.00
CA GLU A 75 -17.99 7.93 -1.20
C GLU A 75 -19.39 8.38 -0.79
N ARG A 76 -20.37 8.09 -1.63
CA ARG A 76 -21.78 8.38 -1.35
C ARG A 76 -22.36 7.55 -0.20
N TYR A 77 -21.85 6.34 0.02
CA TYR A 77 -22.46 5.36 0.92
C TYR A 77 -21.63 5.03 2.16
N PHE A 78 -20.32 5.20 2.09
CA PHE A 78 -19.40 4.85 3.16
C PHE A 78 -18.81 6.12 3.78
N PRO A 79 -18.54 6.11 5.11
CA PRO A 79 -17.97 7.27 5.78
C PRO A 79 -16.56 7.57 5.22
N PRO A 80 -16.07 8.80 5.35
CA PRO A 80 -14.69 9.17 4.96
C PRO A 80 -13.62 8.25 5.55
N SER A 81 -13.86 7.65 6.73
CA SER A 81 -12.96 6.67 7.35
C SER A 81 -12.80 5.36 6.57
N PHE A 82 -13.67 5.07 5.61
CA PHE A 82 -13.48 3.96 4.68
C PHE A 82 -12.39 4.26 3.63
N PHE A 83 -12.14 5.54 3.35
CA PHE A 83 -11.23 6.00 2.29
C PHE A 83 -9.82 6.24 2.84
N ASP A 84 -9.15 5.17 3.22
CA ASP A 84 -7.71 5.24 3.51
C ASP A 84 -6.87 5.28 2.22
N VAL A 85 -5.55 5.37 2.37
CA VAL A 85 -4.60 5.34 1.24
C VAL A 85 -4.81 4.12 0.34
N MET A 86 -5.19 2.97 0.90
CA MET A 86 -5.36 1.74 0.12
C MET A 86 -6.54 1.83 -0.85
N ILE A 87 -7.67 2.42 -0.42
CA ILE A 87 -8.82 2.67 -1.31
C ILE A 87 -8.47 3.65 -2.41
N HIS A 88 -7.69 4.70 -2.13
CA HIS A 88 -7.27 5.67 -3.14
C HIS A 88 -6.31 5.06 -4.17
N LEU A 89 -5.40 4.16 -3.74
CA LEU A 89 -4.46 3.50 -4.64
C LEU A 89 -5.15 2.68 -5.74
N VAL A 90 -6.42 2.29 -5.54
CA VAL A 90 -7.20 1.53 -6.52
C VAL A 90 -7.30 2.24 -7.88
N ILE A 91 -7.32 3.58 -7.90
CA ILE A 91 -7.37 4.37 -9.13
C ILE A 91 -6.12 4.20 -10.01
N HIS A 92 -4.97 3.89 -9.39
CA HIS A 92 -3.69 3.78 -10.09
C HIS A 92 -3.45 2.39 -10.67
N LEU A 93 -4.15 1.37 -10.17
CA LEU A 93 -3.88 -0.03 -10.53
C LEU A 93 -4.12 -0.34 -12.01
N VAL A 94 -5.09 0.30 -12.65
CA VAL A 94 -5.34 0.09 -14.09
C VAL A 94 -4.21 0.65 -14.94
N ARG A 95 -3.74 1.85 -14.57
CA ARG A 95 -2.62 2.50 -15.26
C ARG A 95 -1.33 1.71 -15.07
N GLU A 96 -1.11 1.17 -13.88
CA GLU A 96 -0.03 0.23 -13.61
C GLU A 96 -0.16 -1.03 -14.50
N ALA A 97 -1.33 -1.65 -14.55
CA ALA A 97 -1.56 -2.84 -15.38
C ALA A 97 -1.38 -2.58 -16.88
N ARG A 98 -1.66 -1.37 -17.35
CA ARG A 98 -1.46 -0.95 -18.74
C ARG A 98 0.02 -0.78 -19.10
N ILE A 99 0.82 -0.35 -18.14
CA ILE A 99 2.26 -0.13 -18.26
C ILE A 99 2.98 -1.47 -18.12
N CYS A 100 2.76 -2.16 -17.00
CA CYS A 100 3.51 -3.34 -16.61
C CYS A 100 2.92 -4.64 -17.19
N GLY A 101 1.65 -4.67 -17.58
CA GLY A 101 0.93 -5.90 -17.92
C GLY A 101 0.16 -6.48 -16.73
N PRO A 102 -0.31 -7.75 -16.79
CA PRO A 102 -1.19 -8.33 -15.77
C PRO A 102 -0.69 -8.18 -14.33
N VAL A 103 -1.54 -7.65 -13.45
CA VAL A 103 -1.21 -7.29 -12.05
C VAL A 103 -0.68 -8.46 -11.22
N GLN A 104 -1.07 -9.69 -11.59
CA GLN A 104 -0.67 -10.93 -10.93
C GLN A 104 0.85 -11.19 -10.92
N PHE A 105 1.61 -10.52 -11.78
CA PHE A 105 3.07 -10.65 -11.86
C PHE A 105 3.84 -9.52 -11.17
N HIS A 106 3.18 -8.40 -10.88
CA HIS A 106 3.84 -7.18 -10.34
C HIS A 106 3.45 -6.87 -8.91
N TRP A 107 2.44 -7.55 -8.36
CA TRP A 107 2.18 -7.50 -6.92
C TRP A 107 3.35 -8.06 -6.12
N MET A 108 3.50 -7.57 -4.88
CA MET A 108 4.56 -8.03 -3.98
C MET A 108 4.43 -9.53 -3.66
N TYR A 109 3.20 -10.03 -3.62
CA TYR A 109 2.87 -11.39 -3.19
C TYR A 109 3.54 -12.55 -3.97
N PRO A 110 3.57 -12.55 -5.32
CA PRO A 110 4.39 -13.49 -6.09
C PRO A 110 5.86 -13.56 -5.63
N SER A 111 6.51 -12.41 -5.51
CA SER A 111 7.90 -12.30 -5.08
C SER A 111 8.08 -12.77 -3.64
N GLU A 112 7.19 -12.36 -2.73
CA GLU A 112 7.19 -12.82 -1.34
C GLU A 112 7.07 -14.34 -1.23
N ARG A 113 6.11 -14.92 -1.97
CA ARG A 113 5.92 -16.39 -2.00
C ARG A 113 7.12 -17.12 -2.55
N MET A 114 7.69 -16.62 -3.64
CA MET A 114 8.85 -17.26 -4.25
C MET A 114 10.01 -17.31 -3.25
N HIS A 115 10.31 -16.18 -2.61
CA HIS A 115 11.36 -16.13 -1.59
C HIS A 115 11.06 -17.03 -0.39
N MET A 116 9.84 -16.98 0.15
CA MET A 116 9.46 -17.85 1.27
C MET A 116 9.57 -19.34 0.94
N ASN A 117 9.16 -19.75 -0.27
CA ASN A 117 9.29 -21.13 -0.71
C ASN A 117 10.75 -21.54 -0.83
N GLU A 118 11.61 -20.69 -1.40
CA GLU A 118 13.05 -20.94 -1.48
C GLU A 118 13.68 -21.11 -0.07
N LEU A 119 13.28 -20.29 0.90
CA LEU A 119 13.68 -20.42 2.30
C LEU A 119 13.19 -21.72 2.94
N MET A 120 11.96 -22.12 2.69
CA MET A 120 11.40 -23.38 3.22
C MET A 120 12.06 -24.62 2.62
N VAL A 121 12.52 -24.54 1.36
CA VAL A 121 13.29 -25.61 0.71
C VAL A 121 14.72 -25.68 1.26
N SER A 122 15.35 -24.53 1.51
CA SER A 122 16.71 -24.47 2.04
C SER A 122 16.80 -24.85 3.52
N ASP A 123 15.80 -24.50 4.33
CA ASP A 123 15.71 -24.87 5.74
C ASP A 123 14.30 -25.38 6.12
N ARG A 124 14.19 -26.70 6.28
CA ARG A 124 12.94 -27.38 6.65
C ARG A 124 12.38 -26.96 8.01
N ARG A 125 13.19 -26.37 8.92
CA ARG A 125 12.70 -25.86 10.21
C ARG A 125 11.68 -24.74 10.01
N LEU A 126 11.86 -23.94 8.96
CA LEU A 126 11.00 -22.81 8.61
C LEU A 126 9.60 -23.22 8.13
N ILE A 127 9.40 -24.49 7.79
CA ILE A 127 8.08 -25.04 7.46
C ILE A 127 7.16 -25.03 8.69
N LYS A 128 7.73 -25.25 9.88
CA LYS A 128 6.98 -25.39 11.14
C LYS A 128 6.92 -24.09 11.94
N ASP A 129 7.85 -23.17 11.70
CA ASP A 129 7.95 -21.90 12.41
C ASP A 129 7.68 -20.72 11.47
N SER A 130 6.41 -20.32 11.39
CA SER A 130 5.97 -19.20 10.55
C SER A 130 6.54 -17.86 10.97
N SER A 131 6.80 -17.68 12.27
CA SER A 131 7.33 -16.42 12.82
C SER A 131 8.80 -16.25 12.44
N LEU A 132 9.58 -17.33 12.56
CA LEU A 132 10.97 -17.36 12.13
C LEU A 132 11.09 -17.22 10.60
N LEU A 133 10.22 -17.88 9.83
CA LEU A 133 10.16 -17.71 8.38
C LEU A 133 9.93 -16.26 7.99
N TRP A 134 8.94 -15.60 8.61
CA TRP A 134 8.65 -14.19 8.33
C TRP A 134 9.84 -13.28 8.70
N LYS A 135 10.46 -13.51 9.85
CA LYS A 135 11.65 -12.75 10.28
C LYS A 135 12.78 -12.86 9.26
N ILE A 136 13.16 -14.09 8.89
CA ILE A 136 14.24 -14.33 7.93
C ILE A 136 13.87 -13.77 6.56
N HIS A 137 12.62 -13.97 6.12
CA HIS A 137 12.10 -13.39 4.89
C HIS A 137 12.28 -11.87 4.88
N SER A 138 11.78 -11.16 5.89
CA SER A 138 11.89 -9.69 5.95
C SER A 138 13.33 -9.20 5.97
N GLU A 139 14.24 -9.91 6.64
CA GLU A 139 15.67 -9.56 6.70
C GLU A 139 16.39 -9.79 5.35
N GLN A 140 16.06 -10.88 4.64
CA GLN A 140 16.78 -11.30 3.42
C GLN A 140 16.08 -10.88 2.12
N PHE A 141 14.82 -10.45 2.17
CA PHE A 141 14.04 -10.15 0.97
C PHE A 141 14.66 -9.06 0.09
N PRO A 142 15.21 -7.94 0.60
CA PRO A 142 15.80 -6.91 -0.25
C PRO A 142 16.99 -7.43 -1.08
N SER A 143 17.90 -8.18 -0.45
CA SER A 143 19.06 -8.75 -1.14
C SER A 143 18.66 -9.85 -2.12
N TRP A 144 17.69 -10.69 -1.74
CA TRP A 144 17.10 -11.69 -2.63
C TRP A 144 16.44 -11.06 -3.86
N LEU A 145 15.62 -10.02 -3.66
CA LEU A 145 14.89 -9.33 -4.73
C LEU A 145 15.85 -8.69 -5.73
N LYS A 146 16.90 -8.02 -5.23
CA LYS A 146 17.96 -7.48 -6.06
C LYS A 146 18.61 -8.55 -6.94
N ALA A 147 19.03 -9.66 -6.34
CA ALA A 147 19.67 -10.76 -7.08
C ALA A 147 18.73 -11.35 -8.14
N LYS A 148 17.43 -11.49 -7.85
CA LYS A 148 16.44 -11.96 -8.83
C LYS A 148 16.28 -11.02 -10.01
N ILE A 149 16.20 -9.71 -9.76
CA ILE A 149 16.04 -8.70 -10.82
C ILE A 149 17.31 -8.65 -11.71
N GLU A 150 18.50 -8.76 -11.12
CA GLU A 150 19.76 -8.82 -11.87
C GLU A 150 19.83 -10.03 -12.80
N LEU A 151 19.30 -11.19 -12.37
CA LEU A 151 19.23 -12.40 -13.20
C LEU A 151 18.24 -12.29 -14.37
N ASP A 152 17.13 -11.57 -14.20
CA ASP A 152 16.05 -11.44 -15.20
C ASP A 152 16.30 -10.32 -16.23
N SER A 153 17.36 -9.51 -16.01
CA SER A 153 17.71 -8.32 -16.79
C SER A 153 18.09 -8.57 -18.26
N PHE A 154 18.14 -9.83 -18.72
CA PHE A 154 18.43 -10.21 -20.10
C PHE A 154 17.19 -10.21 -21.02
N SER A 155 15.97 -10.05 -20.48
CA SER A 155 14.74 -10.31 -21.25
C SER A 155 13.92 -9.08 -21.65
N THR A 156 13.96 -7.94 -20.93
CA THR A 156 13.13 -6.77 -21.28
C THR A 156 13.68 -5.43 -20.76
N ASN A 157 13.61 -4.37 -21.58
CA ASN A 157 13.92 -2.95 -21.24
C ASN A 157 12.91 -2.29 -20.27
N TYR A 158 11.92 -3.05 -19.80
CA TYR A 158 10.97 -2.55 -18.82
C TYR A 158 11.57 -2.75 -17.43
N PHE A 159 11.60 -1.68 -16.62
CA PHE A 159 11.94 -1.65 -15.19
C PHE A 159 13.33 -1.16 -14.75
N ASP A 160 13.87 -0.11 -15.35
CA ASP A 160 14.97 0.63 -14.71
C ASP A 160 14.57 1.14 -13.31
N LEU A 161 13.34 1.63 -13.13
CA LEU A 161 12.85 2.05 -11.82
C LEU A 161 12.88 0.91 -10.77
N LEU A 162 12.50 -0.32 -11.15
CA LEU A 162 12.52 -1.45 -10.22
C LEU A 162 13.95 -1.85 -9.87
N LYS A 163 14.88 -1.78 -10.84
CA LYS A 163 16.31 -1.97 -10.59
C LYS A 163 16.83 -0.94 -9.59
N TRP A 164 16.45 0.34 -9.73
CA TRP A 164 16.84 1.39 -8.78
C TRP A 164 16.24 1.16 -7.39
N LEU A 165 14.96 0.81 -7.30
CA LEU A 165 14.29 0.52 -6.03
C LEU A 165 14.91 -0.70 -5.34
N ALA A 166 15.20 -1.77 -6.08
CA ALA A 166 15.82 -2.99 -5.54
C ALA A 166 17.27 -2.79 -5.09
N ASN A 167 17.99 -1.85 -5.70
CA ASN A 167 19.32 -1.43 -5.24
C ASN A 167 19.28 -0.64 -3.92
N GLY A 168 18.09 -0.18 -3.52
CA GLY A 168 17.90 0.69 -2.38
C GLY A 168 18.44 2.10 -2.62
N PRO A 169 18.19 3.02 -1.66
CA PRO A 169 18.76 4.35 -1.73
C PRO A 169 20.26 4.30 -1.45
N ARG A 170 20.99 5.33 -1.88
CA ARG A 170 22.39 5.51 -1.48
C ARG A 170 22.51 5.48 0.04
N LYS A 171 23.58 4.87 0.55
CA LYS A 171 23.89 4.80 1.99
C LYS A 171 24.22 6.17 2.62
N ILE A 172 24.24 7.22 1.81
CA ILE A 172 24.44 8.60 2.22
C ILE A 172 23.14 9.32 1.90
N ALA A 173 22.52 9.91 2.92
CA ALA A 173 21.36 10.78 2.77
C ALA A 173 21.77 12.21 3.10
N MET A 174 21.18 13.17 2.40
CA MET A 174 21.37 14.59 2.72
C MET A 174 20.27 15.05 3.67
N SER A 175 20.64 15.80 4.69
CA SER A 175 19.69 16.48 5.58
C SER A 175 19.54 17.94 5.18
N TYR A 176 18.30 18.44 5.11
CA TYR A 176 18.01 19.83 4.80
C TYR A 176 17.31 20.52 5.97
N THR A 177 17.60 21.82 6.11
CA THR A 177 16.98 22.70 7.11
C THR A 177 15.69 23.36 6.60
N GLY A 178 15.38 23.18 5.33
CA GLY A 178 14.09 23.50 4.74
C GLY A 178 13.95 22.86 3.37
N TYR A 179 12.71 22.58 2.96
CA TYR A 179 12.41 21.86 1.73
C TYR A 179 11.09 22.34 1.14
N ILE A 180 10.98 22.37 -0.19
CA ILE A 180 9.77 22.81 -0.90
C ILE A 180 9.09 21.59 -1.51
N ILE A 181 7.84 21.35 -1.13
CA ILE A 181 6.99 20.30 -1.71
C ILE A 181 5.73 20.97 -2.23
N ASN A 182 5.39 20.71 -3.50
CA ASN A 182 4.18 21.25 -4.15
C ASN A 182 4.04 22.79 -4.02
N GLY A 183 5.16 23.52 -4.07
CA GLY A 183 5.20 24.98 -3.95
C GLY A 183 5.14 25.51 -2.51
N GLN A 184 4.97 24.65 -1.50
CA GLN A 184 4.95 25.04 -0.10
C GLN A 184 6.31 24.78 0.57
N ARG A 185 6.83 25.79 1.27
CA ARG A 185 8.15 25.75 1.89
C ARG A 185 8.04 25.38 3.38
N PHE A 186 8.64 24.26 3.73
CA PHE A 186 8.77 23.76 5.09
C PHE A 186 10.16 24.08 5.63
N HIS A 187 10.24 24.37 6.92
CA HIS A 187 11.49 24.63 7.63
C HIS A 187 11.58 23.75 8.87
N ILE A 188 12.78 23.29 9.22
CA ILE A 188 12.96 22.61 10.50
C ILE A 188 12.73 23.60 11.65
N LYS A 189 12.27 23.11 12.80
CA LYS A 189 11.93 23.90 13.99
C LYS A 189 13.02 24.90 14.39
N SER A 190 14.29 24.50 14.31
CA SER A 190 15.43 25.35 14.71
C SER A 190 15.68 26.54 13.77
N MET A 191 15.05 26.56 12.59
CA MET A 191 15.16 27.64 11.60
C MET A 191 13.92 28.55 11.55
N GLU A 192 12.95 28.35 12.44
CA GLU A 192 11.81 29.26 12.55
C GLU A 192 12.26 30.68 12.90
N ARG A 193 11.64 31.67 12.26
CA ARG A 193 11.88 33.10 12.51
C ARG A 193 10.55 33.76 12.84
N SER A 194 10.11 34.71 12.00
CA SER A 194 8.81 35.37 12.12
C SER A 194 7.64 34.53 11.58
N THR A 195 7.91 33.54 10.70
CA THR A 195 6.90 32.62 10.17
C THR A 195 7.17 31.20 10.68
N GLN A 196 6.13 30.55 11.20
CA GLN A 196 6.18 29.19 11.73
C GLN A 196 5.73 28.19 10.67
N ASN A 197 6.68 27.63 9.93
CA ASN A 197 6.43 26.66 8.85
C ASN A 197 7.08 25.30 9.12
N SER A 198 7.28 24.95 10.40
CA SER A 198 7.77 23.62 10.80
C SER A 198 6.67 22.62 11.13
N GLY A 199 5.41 23.08 11.25
CA GLY A 199 4.27 22.19 11.47
C GLY A 199 3.95 21.36 10.24
N VAL A 200 3.86 20.05 10.42
CA VAL A 200 3.41 19.07 9.42
C VAL A 200 2.19 18.36 10.01
N SER A 201 1.06 18.40 9.31
CA SER A 201 -0.14 17.67 9.70
C SER A 201 -0.47 16.68 8.62
N ILE A 202 -0.68 15.42 9.01
CA ILE A 202 -1.25 14.40 8.14
C ILE A 202 -2.51 13.85 8.78
N ASP A 203 -3.60 13.92 8.05
CA ASP A 203 -4.85 13.28 8.44
C ASP A 203 -4.71 11.80 8.11
N ALA A 204 -4.58 10.97 9.14
CA ALA A 204 -4.51 9.52 8.99
C ALA A 204 -5.69 8.87 9.70
N THR A 205 -6.27 7.88 9.02
CA THR A 205 -7.40 7.12 9.52
C THR A 205 -6.89 6.10 10.55
N THR A 206 -7.20 6.31 11.84
CA THR A 206 -6.71 5.49 12.94
C THR A 206 -7.85 4.99 13.83
N LEU A 207 -7.66 3.82 14.45
CA LEU A 207 -8.52 3.30 15.51
C LEU A 207 -8.29 4.09 16.81
N CYS A 208 -9.26 4.94 17.18
CA CYS A 208 -9.24 5.77 18.37
C CYS A 208 -10.13 5.20 19.47
N ARG A 209 -9.88 5.63 20.71
CA ARG A 209 -10.78 5.40 21.85
C ARG A 209 -11.10 6.75 22.45
N SER A 210 -12.37 6.97 22.78
CA SER A 210 -12.85 8.25 23.31
C SER A 210 -12.29 8.57 24.70
N SER A 211 -11.77 7.57 25.43
CA SER A 211 -10.95 7.75 26.63
C SER A 211 -10.11 6.50 26.93
N ALA A 212 -9.13 6.62 27.83
CA ALA A 212 -8.35 5.47 28.33
C ALA A 212 -9.20 4.37 28.99
N LYS A 213 -10.40 4.71 29.47
CA LYS A 213 -11.36 3.76 30.09
C LYS A 213 -12.36 3.17 29.08
N ASP A 214 -12.44 3.74 27.88
CA ASP A 214 -13.35 3.27 26.84
C ASP A 214 -12.73 2.08 26.10
N ARG A 215 -13.52 1.01 25.94
CA ARG A 215 -13.12 -0.20 25.22
C ARG A 215 -13.61 -0.20 23.77
N ALA A 216 -14.52 0.69 23.41
CA ALA A 216 -15.00 0.83 22.04
C ALA A 216 -13.91 1.50 21.17
N GLN A 217 -13.40 0.76 20.19
CA GLN A 217 -12.48 1.29 19.19
C GLN A 217 -13.33 1.90 18.07
N VAL A 218 -13.23 3.22 17.88
CA VAL A 218 -13.92 3.96 16.83
C VAL A 218 -12.89 4.39 15.80
N VAL A 219 -13.12 4.09 14.52
CA VAL A 219 -12.26 4.57 13.44
C VAL A 219 -12.55 6.05 13.24
N ASN A 220 -11.54 6.90 13.43
CA ASN A 220 -11.65 8.33 13.22
C ASN A 220 -10.46 8.85 12.40
N ILE A 221 -10.65 9.97 11.72
CA ILE A 221 -9.55 10.71 11.11
C ILE A 221 -8.83 11.41 12.25
N VAL A 222 -7.58 11.02 12.48
CA VAL A 222 -6.72 11.66 13.46
C VAL A 222 -5.72 12.50 12.69
N ALA A 223 -5.74 13.80 12.96
CA ALA A 223 -4.66 14.67 12.55
C ALA A 223 -3.41 14.31 13.37
N TYR A 224 -2.44 13.68 12.72
CA TYR A 224 -1.11 13.53 13.27
C TYR A 224 -0.36 14.81 12.95
N TYR A 225 -0.27 15.66 13.96
CA TYR A 225 0.57 16.82 13.94
C TYR A 225 1.96 16.45 14.44
N GLY A 226 2.97 16.82 13.68
CA GLY A 226 4.37 16.71 14.06
C GLY A 226 5.11 17.98 13.69
N VAL A 227 6.07 18.35 14.52
CA VAL A 227 6.97 19.46 14.30
C VAL A 227 8.24 18.93 13.64
N LEU A 228 8.49 19.43 12.44
CA LEU A 228 9.60 19.02 11.59
C LEU A 228 10.95 19.28 12.27
N GLN A 229 11.68 18.22 12.59
CA GLN A 229 13.02 18.30 13.16
C GLN A 229 14.09 18.19 12.07
N GLU A 230 13.85 17.36 11.06
CA GLU A 230 14.83 17.05 10.03
C GLU A 230 14.12 16.66 8.73
N VAL A 231 14.63 17.15 7.60
CA VAL A 231 14.23 16.66 6.28
C VAL A 231 15.36 15.81 5.74
N ILE A 232 15.11 14.52 5.55
CA ILE A 232 16.08 13.56 5.04
C ILE A 232 15.74 13.28 3.57
N LEU A 233 16.67 13.54 2.66
CA LEU A 233 16.49 13.24 1.24
C LEU A 233 17.13 11.89 0.91
N LEU A 234 16.30 10.90 0.63
CA LEU A 234 16.76 9.61 0.11
C LEU A 234 17.02 9.71 -1.39
N ASP A 235 18.23 9.38 -1.81
CA ASP A 235 18.65 9.38 -3.22
C ASP A 235 18.62 7.96 -3.79
N TYR A 236 17.69 7.69 -4.71
CA TYR A 236 17.57 6.46 -5.50
C TYR A 236 18.18 6.62 -6.90
N TYR A 237 19.25 7.40 -7.03
CA TYR A 237 20.03 7.67 -8.25
C TYR A 237 19.30 8.50 -9.31
N VAL A 238 18.05 8.15 -9.62
CA VAL A 238 17.19 8.83 -10.60
C VAL A 238 16.05 9.59 -9.92
N HIS A 239 15.67 9.17 -8.72
CA HIS A 239 14.58 9.79 -7.95
C HIS A 239 15.06 10.15 -6.56
N GLN A 240 14.54 11.27 -6.04
CA GLN A 240 14.80 11.71 -4.68
C GLN A 240 13.48 11.69 -3.89
N LEU A 241 13.50 11.06 -2.72
CA LEU A 241 12.34 10.95 -1.85
C LEU A 241 12.61 11.72 -0.55
N PRO A 242 11.94 12.88 -0.33
CA PRO A 242 12.06 13.59 0.93
C PRO A 242 11.27 12.86 2.02
N ILE A 243 11.92 12.60 3.14
CA ILE A 243 11.34 12.03 4.35
C ILE A 243 11.35 13.11 5.42
N PHE A 244 10.19 13.38 6.01
CA PHE A 244 10.05 14.34 7.09
C PHE A 244 10.10 13.59 8.41
N LYS A 245 11.10 13.91 9.24
CA LYS A 245 11.22 13.41 10.60
C LYS A 245 10.63 14.47 11.53
N CYS A 246 9.50 14.10 12.14
CA CYS A 246 8.80 14.91 13.13
C CYS A 246 8.98 14.34 14.53
N ASP A 247 8.64 15.12 15.55
CA ASP A 247 8.60 14.71 16.96
C ASP A 247 7.43 13.76 17.31
#